data_AF-N1U6A6-F1
#
_entry.id   AF-N1U6A6-F1
#
_cell.length_a   1.000
_cell.length_b   1.000
_cell.length_c   1.000
_cell.angle_alpha   90.00
_cell.angle_beta   90.00
_cell.angle_gamma   90.00
#
_symmetry.space_group_name_H-M   'P 1'
#
loop_
_entity.id
_entity.type
_entity.pdbx_description
1 polymer ?
#
loop_
_entity_poly.entity_id
_entity_poly.type
_entity_poly.pdbx_seq_one_letter_code
_entity_poly.pdbx_strand_id
1 'polypeptide(L)'
;MKLDAFFSKTRSLFVNPLLIIPLFILLYAFSSFLIWKKYDWNPSSQINFGMQFVVQNAAETPKGAIVFLGRPGDLGAGYDGQIFYYYSRMLSEFNLNWPKGFEENIRASRIGYPLFVSVFGWFGTWGTVFGMYFLNLVLVLISWFLLRDLCGEKHRIYSSLYLFSPFLLGSYSLLVCDAVLTGFLVITFWFYKKKTDLVFFVRGNFNFNKGTSSLFTFSSWN
;
A
#
# COMPACT_ATOMS: atom_id res chain seq x y z
N MET A 1 36.54 3.84 22.49
CA MET A 1 36.90 2.48 22.05
C MET A 1 35.75 1.46 22.18
N LYS A 2 35.22 1.14 23.38
CA LYS A 2 34.08 0.18 23.50
C LYS A 2 32.79 0.66 22.81
N LEU A 3 32.49 1.96 22.90
CA LEU A 3 31.29 2.56 22.29
C LEU A 3 31.35 2.49 20.75
N ASP A 4 32.51 2.77 20.16
CA ASP A 4 32.74 2.76 18.71
C ASP A 4 32.61 1.35 18.13
N ALA A 5 33.10 0.34 18.85
CA ALA A 5 32.93 -1.06 18.49
C ALA A 5 31.45 -1.49 18.52
N PHE A 6 30.67 -1.00 19.49
CA PHE A 6 29.22 -1.26 19.56
C PHE A 6 28.48 -0.61 18.39
N PHE A 7 28.71 0.68 18.11
CA PHE A 7 28.11 1.38 16.96
C PHE A 7 28.53 0.79 15.61
N SER A 8 29.77 0.31 15.48
CA SER A 8 30.24 -0.39 14.28
C SER A 8 29.48 -1.71 14.07
N LYS A 9 29.27 -2.49 15.15
CA LYS A 9 28.55 -3.77 15.11
C LYS A 9 27.05 -3.60 14.87
N THR A 10 26.38 -2.62 15.47
CA THR A 10 24.96 -2.34 15.18
C THR A 10 24.78 -1.84 13.75
N ARG A 11 25.70 -0.99 13.25
CA ARG A 11 25.70 -0.55 11.85
C ARG A 11 25.89 -1.71 10.86
N SER A 12 26.81 -2.65 11.10
CA SER A 12 27.00 -3.78 10.19
C SER A 12 25.78 -4.70 10.12
N LEU A 13 25.11 -4.95 11.25
CA LEU A 13 23.84 -5.69 11.31
C LEU A 13 22.74 -4.98 10.49
N PHE A 14 22.50 -3.69 10.73
CA PHE A 14 21.48 -2.92 9.99
C PHE A 14 21.83 -2.68 8.52
N VAL A 15 23.09 -2.86 8.10
CA VAL A 15 23.47 -2.83 6.69
C VAL A 15 23.30 -4.20 6.02
N ASN A 16 23.22 -5.32 6.72
CA ASN A 16 23.15 -6.65 6.11
C ASN A 16 21.73 -6.99 5.56
N PRO A 17 21.54 -7.16 4.24
CA PRO A 17 20.24 -7.54 3.67
C PRO A 17 19.72 -8.89 4.17
N LEU A 18 20.62 -9.86 4.39
CA LEU A 18 20.27 -11.21 4.84
C LEU A 18 19.70 -11.24 6.26
N LEU A 19 19.92 -10.19 7.05
CA LEU A 19 19.32 -10.02 8.37
C LEU A 19 18.08 -9.12 8.30
N ILE A 20 18.17 -8.01 7.58
CA ILE A 20 17.15 -6.96 7.60
C ILE A 20 15.89 -7.35 6.81
N ILE A 21 16.03 -8.07 5.69
CA ILE A 21 14.87 -8.53 4.91
C ILE A 21 14.02 -9.53 5.71
N PRO A 22 14.57 -10.59 6.35
CA PRO A 22 13.79 -11.46 7.23
C PRO A 22 13.14 -10.74 8.42
N LEU A 23 13.83 -9.77 9.04
CA LEU A 23 13.25 -8.98 10.14
C LEU A 23 12.07 -8.11 9.68
N PHE A 24 12.17 -7.50 8.49
CA PHE A 24 11.06 -6.78 7.87
C PHE A 24 9.87 -7.71 7.57
N ILE A 25 10.11 -8.85 6.92
CA ILE A 25 9.06 -9.83 6.59
C ILE A 25 8.38 -10.31 7.88
N LEU A 26 9.17 -10.65 8.90
CA LEU A 26 8.66 -11.11 10.20
C LEU A 26 7.80 -10.04 10.87
N LEU A 27 8.21 -8.77 10.87
CA LEU A 27 7.42 -7.68 11.47
C LEU A 27 6.07 -7.49 10.77
N TYR A 28 6.05 -7.46 9.44
CA TYR A 28 4.83 -7.22 8.67
C TYR A 28 3.90 -8.44 8.73
N ALA A 29 4.45 -9.65 8.63
CA ALA A 29 3.71 -10.89 8.84
C ALA A 29 3.16 -10.99 10.27
N PHE A 30 3.91 -10.54 11.28
CA PHE A 30 3.43 -10.51 12.67
C PHE A 30 2.32 -9.48 12.88
N SER A 31 2.38 -8.30 12.23
CA SER A 31 1.25 -7.35 12.23
C SER A 31 -0.01 -7.99 11.67
N SER A 32 0.08 -8.60 10.48
CA SER A 32 -1.04 -9.32 9.87
C SER A 32 -1.55 -10.47 10.73
N PHE A 33 -0.66 -11.27 11.30
CA PHE A 33 -1.00 -12.35 12.23
C PHE A 33 -1.82 -11.84 13.44
N LEU A 34 -1.39 -10.75 14.08
CA LEU A 34 -2.11 -10.16 15.22
C LEU A 34 -3.50 -9.64 14.82
N ILE A 35 -3.62 -9.02 13.65
CA ILE A 35 -4.90 -8.51 13.16
C ILE A 35 -5.82 -9.67 12.76
N TRP A 36 -5.36 -10.61 11.93
CA TRP A 36 -6.16 -11.73 11.46
C TRP A 36 -6.61 -12.64 12.61
N LYS A 37 -5.74 -12.88 13.61
CA LYS A 37 -6.10 -13.67 14.81
C LYS A 37 -7.26 -13.07 15.60
N LYS A 38 -7.46 -11.75 15.58
CA LYS A 38 -8.61 -11.07 16.20
C LYS A 38 -9.93 -11.32 15.45
N TYR A 39 -9.85 -11.69 14.18
CA TYR A 39 -10.98 -11.87 13.27
C TYR A 39 -10.92 -13.23 12.57
N ASP A 40 -10.80 -14.30 13.35
CA ASP A 40 -10.88 -15.71 12.91
C ASP A 40 -9.99 -16.06 11.70
N TRP A 41 -8.75 -15.56 11.72
CA TRP A 41 -7.72 -15.75 10.69
C TRP A 41 -8.06 -15.16 9.31
N ASN A 42 -9.01 -14.23 9.25
CA ASN A 42 -9.55 -13.73 8.00
C ASN A 42 -8.76 -12.51 7.46
N PRO A 43 -8.13 -12.61 6.28
CA PRO A 43 -7.27 -11.54 5.75
C PRO A 43 -8.04 -10.32 5.25
N SER A 44 -9.36 -10.39 5.09
CA SER A 44 -10.18 -9.21 4.76
C SER A 44 -10.29 -8.19 5.92
N SER A 45 -9.95 -8.59 7.15
CA SER A 45 -10.00 -7.73 8.33
C SER A 45 -9.19 -6.43 8.22
N GLN A 46 -8.07 -6.45 7.49
CA GLN A 46 -7.25 -5.24 7.25
C GLN A 46 -7.83 -4.30 6.18
N ILE A 47 -8.77 -4.74 5.35
CA ILE A 47 -9.47 -3.88 4.38
C ILE A 47 -10.53 -3.02 5.08
N ASN A 48 -11.07 -3.52 6.20
CA ASN A 48 -12.01 -2.82 7.07
C ASN A 48 -13.28 -2.36 6.32
N PHE A 49 -14.01 -3.35 5.79
CA PHE A 49 -15.27 -3.17 5.06
C PHE A 49 -16.38 -2.65 5.99
N GLY A 50 -16.98 -1.51 5.67
CA GLY A 50 -18.16 -0.99 6.35
C GLY A 50 -19.45 -1.64 5.84
N MET A 51 -20.38 -1.97 6.74
CA MET A 51 -21.65 -2.65 6.37
C MET A 51 -22.45 -1.89 5.31
N GLN A 52 -22.43 -0.54 5.36
CA GLN A 52 -23.07 0.31 4.36
C GLN A 52 -22.61 -0.02 2.93
N PHE A 53 -21.30 -0.16 2.72
CA PHE A 53 -20.71 -0.41 1.41
C PHE A 53 -20.84 -1.86 0.98
N VAL A 54 -20.80 -2.80 1.93
CA VAL A 54 -21.02 -4.24 1.66
C VAL A 54 -22.42 -4.50 1.15
N VAL A 55 -23.46 -3.93 1.78
CA VAL A 55 -24.85 -4.10 1.32
C VAL A 55 -25.04 -3.56 -0.10
N GLN A 56 -24.36 -2.46 -0.45
CA GLN A 56 -24.47 -1.82 -1.76
C GLN A 56 -23.65 -2.52 -2.86
N ASN A 57 -22.57 -3.24 -2.49
CA ASN A 57 -21.61 -3.88 -3.41
C ASN A 57 -21.46 -5.38 -3.10
N ALA A 58 -22.56 -6.05 -2.71
CA ALA A 58 -22.55 -7.41 -2.17
C ALA A 58 -22.01 -8.48 -3.15
N ALA A 59 -22.11 -8.26 -4.46
CA ALA A 59 -21.51 -9.13 -5.48
C ALA A 59 -19.97 -9.09 -5.47
N GLU A 60 -19.39 -7.92 -5.19
CA GLU A 60 -17.94 -7.68 -5.18
C GLU A 60 -17.28 -7.98 -3.83
N THR A 61 -18.06 -8.08 -2.77
CA THR A 61 -17.54 -8.38 -1.43
C THR A 61 -17.08 -9.85 -1.37
N PRO A 62 -15.90 -10.18 -0.83
CA PRO A 62 -15.50 -11.56 -0.65
C PRO A 62 -16.50 -12.30 0.26
N LYS A 63 -16.93 -13.52 -0.14
CA LYS A 63 -17.82 -14.33 0.70
C LYS A 63 -17.12 -14.65 2.03
N GLY A 64 -17.79 -14.34 3.14
CA GLY A 64 -17.21 -14.47 4.48
C GLY A 64 -16.22 -13.38 4.83
N ALA A 65 -16.18 -12.24 4.14
CA ALA A 65 -15.38 -11.09 4.56
C ALA A 65 -15.79 -10.57 5.95
N ILE A 66 -14.83 -9.98 6.67
CA ILE A 66 -15.07 -9.30 7.94
C ILE A 66 -15.70 -7.95 7.67
N VAL A 67 -16.92 -7.78 8.18
CA VAL A 67 -17.70 -6.55 8.02
C VAL A 67 -17.80 -5.84 9.37
N PHE A 68 -17.43 -4.56 9.36
CA PHE A 68 -17.48 -3.69 10.51
C PHE A 68 -18.83 -2.98 10.55
N LEU A 69 -19.55 -3.18 11.65
CA LEU A 69 -20.80 -2.50 11.95
C LEU A 69 -20.49 -1.10 12.52
N GLY A 70 -21.26 -0.10 12.14
CA GLY A 70 -21.21 1.22 12.76
C GLY A 70 -21.94 1.28 14.10
N ARG A 71 -22.23 2.50 14.56
CA ARG A 71 -23.02 2.73 15.78
C ARG A 71 -24.52 2.58 15.48
N PRO A 72 -25.40 2.35 16.47
CA PRO A 72 -26.85 2.38 16.23
C PRO A 72 -27.27 3.71 15.54
N GLY A 73 -27.84 3.61 14.34
CA GLY A 73 -28.16 4.77 13.47
C GLY A 73 -27.14 5.07 12.35
N ASP A 74 -25.98 4.41 12.35
CA ASP A 74 -24.91 4.53 11.36
C ASP A 74 -24.46 3.12 10.93
N LEU A 75 -24.54 2.79 9.63
CA LEU A 75 -24.12 1.49 9.13
C LEU A 75 -22.59 1.30 9.10
N GLY A 76 -21.82 2.34 9.44
CA GLY A 76 -20.38 2.26 9.64
C GLY A 76 -19.62 2.54 8.35
N ALA A 77 -18.82 3.60 8.38
CA ALA A 77 -18.07 4.07 7.22
C ALA A 77 -16.92 3.14 6.77
N GLY A 78 -16.54 2.11 7.55
CA GLY A 78 -15.34 1.29 7.32
C GLY A 78 -14.06 2.14 7.30
N TYR A 79 -13.08 1.77 6.47
CA TYR A 79 -11.86 2.58 6.25
C TYR A 79 -11.48 2.71 4.76
N ASP A 80 -10.45 3.51 4.46
CA ASP A 80 -10.03 3.81 3.07
C ASP A 80 -9.62 2.57 2.26
N GLY A 81 -9.17 1.49 2.92
CA GLY A 81 -8.82 0.21 2.28
C GLY A 81 -9.94 -0.35 1.40
N GLN A 82 -11.19 -0.30 1.86
CA GLN A 82 -12.34 -0.82 1.10
C GLN A 82 -12.59 -0.04 -0.21
N ILE A 83 -12.26 1.26 -0.26
CA ILE A 83 -12.43 2.09 -1.46
C ILE A 83 -11.51 1.53 -2.55
N PHE A 84 -10.25 1.30 -2.17
CA PHE A 84 -9.25 0.78 -3.07
C PHE A 84 -9.61 -0.64 -3.52
N TYR A 85 -10.13 -1.48 -2.63
CA TYR A 85 -10.66 -2.80 -2.98
C TYR A 85 -11.77 -2.72 -4.05
N TYR A 86 -12.86 -1.98 -3.80
CA TYR A 86 -14.00 -1.95 -4.72
C TYR A 86 -13.67 -1.26 -6.05
N TYR A 87 -12.82 -0.24 -6.05
CA TYR A 87 -12.33 0.37 -7.28
C TYR A 87 -11.43 -0.60 -8.06
N SER A 88 -10.61 -1.42 -7.37
CA SER A 88 -9.83 -2.48 -8.03
C SER A 88 -10.74 -3.52 -8.68
N ARG A 89 -11.83 -3.92 -8.01
CA ARG A 89 -12.83 -4.85 -8.54
C ARG A 89 -13.45 -4.35 -9.83
N MET A 90 -14.01 -3.13 -9.81
CA MET A 90 -14.54 -2.42 -10.98
C MET A 90 -13.57 -2.46 -12.17
N LEU A 91 -12.30 -2.09 -11.94
CA LEU A 91 -11.26 -2.10 -12.98
C LEU A 91 -10.89 -3.52 -13.47
N SER A 92 -10.96 -4.53 -12.60
CA SER A 92 -10.64 -5.93 -12.93
C SER A 92 -11.63 -6.52 -13.93
N GLU A 93 -12.90 -6.13 -13.81
CA GLU A 93 -14.01 -6.62 -14.63
C GLU A 93 -14.19 -5.83 -15.93
N PHE A 94 -13.32 -4.83 -16.19
CA PHE A 94 -13.48 -3.86 -17.28
C PHE A 94 -14.84 -3.13 -17.27
N ASN A 95 -15.43 -3.06 -16.07
CA ASN A 95 -16.74 -2.49 -15.83
C ASN A 95 -16.55 -1.02 -15.42
N LEU A 96 -17.14 -0.06 -16.15
CA LEU A 96 -17.03 1.36 -15.81
C LEU A 96 -18.14 1.85 -14.87
N ASN A 97 -18.97 0.95 -14.32
CA ASN A 97 -19.94 1.30 -13.30
C ASN A 97 -19.23 1.56 -11.96
N TRP A 98 -19.21 2.81 -11.54
CA TRP A 98 -18.60 3.25 -10.29
C TRP A 98 -19.16 2.49 -9.06
N PRO A 99 -18.33 2.09 -8.07
CA PRO A 99 -18.82 1.31 -6.95
C PRO A 99 -19.78 2.13 -6.08
N LYS A 100 -20.89 1.51 -5.67
CA LYS A 100 -22.00 2.22 -5.03
C LYS A 100 -21.60 2.73 -3.63
N GLY A 101 -22.05 3.94 -3.32
CA GLY A 101 -21.80 4.62 -2.05
C GLY A 101 -20.56 5.50 -2.03
N PHE A 102 -19.68 5.41 -3.03
CA PHE A 102 -18.48 6.26 -3.11
C PHE A 102 -18.70 7.41 -4.09
N GLU A 103 -18.20 8.60 -3.75
CA GLU A 103 -18.26 9.76 -4.64
C GLU A 103 -17.21 9.68 -5.74
N GLU A 104 -17.66 9.50 -6.98
CA GLU A 104 -16.83 9.39 -8.19
C GLU A 104 -15.92 10.61 -8.36
N ASN A 105 -16.51 11.81 -8.35
CA ASN A 105 -15.84 13.09 -8.61
C ASN A 105 -14.61 13.34 -7.72
N ILE A 106 -14.66 12.90 -6.47
CA ILE A 106 -13.57 13.09 -5.49
C ILE A 106 -12.57 11.94 -5.56
N ARG A 107 -13.04 10.69 -5.68
CA ARG A 107 -12.23 9.49 -5.44
C ARG A 107 -11.64 8.86 -6.71
N ALA A 108 -12.14 9.18 -7.91
CA ALA A 108 -11.54 8.76 -9.18
C ALA A 108 -10.08 9.22 -9.35
N SER A 109 -9.71 10.34 -8.73
CA SER A 109 -8.33 10.86 -8.69
C SER A 109 -7.30 9.91 -8.08
N ARG A 110 -7.73 8.93 -7.26
CA ARG A 110 -6.87 7.98 -6.55
C ARG A 110 -6.75 6.61 -7.24
N ILE A 111 -6.97 6.55 -8.56
CA ILE A 111 -6.99 5.31 -9.36
C ILE A 111 -5.67 4.51 -9.34
N GLY A 112 -4.52 5.13 -9.01
CA GLY A 112 -3.20 4.48 -9.12
C GLY A 112 -3.04 3.17 -8.37
N TYR A 113 -3.31 3.16 -7.07
CA TYR A 113 -3.22 1.93 -6.28
C TYR A 113 -4.24 0.86 -6.76
N PRO A 114 -5.53 1.19 -6.96
CA PRO A 114 -6.52 0.28 -7.58
C PRO A 114 -6.11 -0.32 -8.92
N LEU A 115 -5.47 0.46 -9.80
CA LEU A 115 -5.06 0.01 -11.14
C LEU A 115 -3.99 -1.09 -11.11
N PHE A 116 -3.09 -1.07 -10.13
CA PHE A 116 -2.09 -2.14 -9.96
C PHE A 116 -2.66 -3.34 -9.20
N VAL A 117 -3.63 -3.13 -8.31
CA VAL A 117 -4.31 -4.21 -7.58
C VAL A 117 -5.30 -4.97 -8.49
N SER A 118 -5.93 -4.32 -9.47
CA SER A 118 -6.93 -4.94 -10.36
C SER A 118 -6.38 -6.11 -11.19
N VAL A 119 -5.09 -6.14 -11.50
CA VAL A 119 -4.41 -7.28 -12.15
C VAL A 119 -4.60 -8.58 -11.34
N PHE A 120 -4.66 -8.48 -10.01
CA PHE A 120 -4.91 -9.63 -9.13
C PHE A 120 -6.41 -9.94 -8.98
N GLY A 121 -7.30 -8.99 -9.31
CA GLY A 121 -8.74 -9.19 -9.26
C GLY A 121 -9.29 -10.05 -10.40
N TRP A 122 -8.50 -10.35 -11.43
CA TRP A 122 -8.79 -11.43 -12.39
C TRP A 122 -8.84 -12.81 -11.72
N PHE A 123 -8.21 -12.99 -10.56
CA PHE A 123 -8.34 -14.18 -9.71
C PHE A 123 -9.48 -14.05 -8.67
N GLY A 124 -10.44 -13.14 -8.93
CA GLY A 124 -11.64 -12.92 -8.13
C GLY A 124 -11.46 -12.01 -6.91
N THR A 125 -12.44 -12.06 -6.01
CA THR A 125 -12.53 -11.22 -4.81
C THR A 125 -11.33 -11.43 -3.89
N TRP A 126 -11.00 -12.68 -3.54
CA TRP A 126 -9.81 -13.01 -2.74
C TRP A 126 -8.48 -12.74 -3.46
N GLY A 127 -8.44 -12.85 -4.80
CA GLY A 127 -7.29 -12.39 -5.59
C GLY A 127 -7.02 -10.90 -5.40
N THR A 128 -8.08 -10.08 -5.39
CA THR A 128 -8.01 -8.64 -5.10
C THR A 128 -7.48 -8.37 -3.69
N VAL A 129 -7.96 -9.11 -2.68
CA VAL A 129 -7.43 -9.04 -1.30
C VAL A 129 -5.93 -9.33 -1.28
N PHE A 130 -5.49 -10.43 -1.90
CA PHE A 130 -4.07 -10.77 -2.02
C PHE A 130 -3.25 -9.68 -2.71
N GLY A 131 -3.75 -9.10 -3.80
CA GLY A 131 -3.09 -8.02 -4.53
C GLY A 131 -2.78 -6.80 -3.66
N MET A 132 -3.70 -6.42 -2.75
CA MET A 132 -3.48 -5.33 -1.80
C MET A 132 -2.31 -5.60 -0.84
N TYR A 133 -2.22 -6.82 -0.29
CA TYR A 133 -1.09 -7.24 0.56
C TYR A 133 0.22 -7.27 -0.23
N PHE A 134 0.21 -7.96 -1.37
CA PHE A 134 1.38 -8.21 -2.21
C PHE A 134 2.00 -6.89 -2.68
N LEU A 135 1.18 -5.98 -3.22
CA LEU A 135 1.66 -4.72 -3.79
C LEU A 135 2.28 -3.80 -2.72
N ASN A 136 1.71 -3.75 -1.51
CA ASN A 136 2.31 -3.02 -0.39
C ASN A 136 3.70 -3.58 -0.03
N LEU A 137 3.82 -4.89 0.18
CA LEU A 137 5.09 -5.52 0.58
C LEU A 137 6.16 -5.41 -0.51
N VAL A 138 5.79 -5.69 -1.76
CA VAL A 138 6.72 -5.69 -2.89
C VAL A 138 7.22 -4.28 -3.21
N LEU A 139 6.36 -3.26 -3.19
CA LEU A 139 6.83 -1.90 -3.45
C LEU A 139 7.70 -1.35 -2.32
N VAL A 140 7.43 -1.67 -1.06
CA VAL A 140 8.31 -1.30 0.07
C VAL A 140 9.68 -2.00 -0.02
N LEU A 141 9.74 -3.24 -0.50
CA LEU A 141 11.00 -3.94 -0.74
C LEU A 141 11.79 -3.37 -1.94
N ILE A 142 11.12 -3.15 -3.07
CA ILE A 142 11.75 -2.58 -4.27
C ILE A 142 12.28 -1.18 -3.97
N SER A 143 11.47 -0.31 -3.37
CA SER A 143 11.88 1.05 -3.01
C SER A 143 13.03 1.05 -2.01
N TRP A 144 13.06 0.11 -1.06
CA TRP A 144 14.18 -0.04 -0.14
C TRP A 144 15.50 -0.33 -0.85
N PHE A 145 15.54 -1.26 -1.81
CA PHE A 145 16.76 -1.55 -2.57
C PHE A 145 17.29 -0.31 -3.31
N LEU A 146 16.38 0.50 -3.87
CA LEU A 146 16.73 1.74 -4.57
C LEU A 146 17.19 2.85 -3.62
N LEU A 147 16.50 3.01 -2.48
CA LEU A 147 16.91 3.95 -1.42
C LEU A 147 18.28 3.59 -0.85
N ARG A 148 18.55 2.29 -0.69
CA ARG A 148 19.82 1.73 -0.22
C ARG A 148 20.98 2.02 -1.18
N ASP A 149 20.72 2.07 -2.48
CA ASP A 149 21.68 2.51 -3.49
C ASP A 149 21.86 4.05 -3.47
N LEU A 150 20.77 4.82 -3.37
CA LEU A 150 20.82 6.30 -3.25
C LEU A 150 21.60 6.80 -2.03
N CYS A 151 21.52 6.11 -0.89
CA CYS A 151 22.28 6.47 0.31
C CYS A 151 23.81 6.26 0.16
N GLY A 152 24.24 5.45 -0.80
CA GLY A 152 25.63 4.97 -0.89
C GLY A 152 26.06 4.18 0.35
N GLU A 153 27.31 3.70 0.35
CA GLU A 153 27.78 2.78 1.40
C GLU A 153 27.87 3.43 2.78
N LYS A 154 28.25 4.71 2.83
CA LYS A 154 28.41 5.45 4.08
C LYS A 154 27.10 5.56 4.86
N HIS A 155 26.00 5.87 4.18
CA HIS A 155 24.70 6.18 4.80
C HIS A 155 23.65 5.07 4.65
N ARG A 156 24.05 3.92 4.10
CA ARG A 156 23.23 2.72 3.82
C ARG A 156 22.35 2.27 4.99
N ILE A 157 22.78 2.51 6.25
CA ILE A 157 22.01 2.20 7.47
C ILE A 157 20.64 2.88 7.50
N TYR A 158 20.51 4.12 7.01
CA TYR A 158 19.24 4.84 7.05
C TYR A 158 18.18 4.25 6.11
N SER A 159 18.61 3.61 5.01
CA SER A 159 17.68 2.85 4.17
C SER A 159 16.99 1.74 4.97
N SER A 160 17.66 1.08 5.91
CA SER A 160 17.02 0.03 6.72
C SER A 160 15.98 0.58 7.70
N LEU A 161 16.10 1.84 8.15
CA LEU A 161 15.07 2.49 8.97
C LEU A 161 13.75 2.71 8.21
N TYR A 162 13.81 2.85 6.88
CA TYR A 162 12.61 2.96 6.03
C TYR A 162 11.72 1.72 6.16
N LEU A 163 12.27 0.51 6.11
CA LEU A 163 11.51 -0.75 6.24
C LEU A 163 10.75 -0.85 7.57
N PHE A 164 11.32 -0.33 8.65
CA PHE A 164 10.73 -0.33 10.00
C PHE A 164 9.96 0.95 10.32
N SER A 165 9.66 1.79 9.33
CA SER A 165 8.89 3.02 9.53
C SER A 165 7.46 2.72 10.02
N PRO A 166 7.03 3.28 11.17
CA PRO A 166 5.65 3.12 11.66
C PRO A 166 4.60 3.58 10.65
N PHE A 167 4.93 4.54 9.79
CA PHE A 167 4.05 5.04 8.72
C PHE A 167 3.75 3.96 7.66
N LEU A 168 4.79 3.26 7.17
CA LEU A 168 4.62 2.19 6.19
C LEU A 168 3.90 0.98 6.81
N LEU A 169 4.24 0.64 8.06
CA LEU A 169 3.57 -0.45 8.78
C LEU A 169 2.10 -0.14 9.05
N GLY A 170 1.76 1.11 9.38
CA GLY A 170 0.37 1.59 9.52
C GLY A 170 -0.40 1.50 8.21
N SER A 171 0.18 1.99 7.11
CA SER A 171 -0.40 1.88 5.77
C SER A 171 -0.70 0.43 5.37
N TYR A 172 0.27 -0.47 5.59
CA TYR A 172 0.10 -1.90 5.34
C TYR A 172 -0.97 -2.53 6.24
N SER A 173 -0.99 -2.18 7.52
CA SER A 173 -1.94 -2.74 8.50
C SER A 173 -3.41 -2.36 8.21
N LEU A 174 -3.64 -1.29 7.44
CA LEU A 174 -4.97 -0.86 6.97
C LEU A 174 -5.15 -0.99 5.44
N LEU A 175 -4.17 -1.60 4.76
CA LEU A 175 -4.10 -1.79 3.30
C LEU A 175 -4.41 -0.55 2.45
N VAL A 176 -4.06 0.64 2.95
CA VAL A 176 -4.22 1.92 2.23
C VAL A 176 -3.04 2.20 1.30
N CYS A 177 -3.16 3.23 0.46
CA CYS A 177 -2.22 3.50 -0.63
C CYS A 177 -0.88 4.13 -0.21
N ASP A 178 -0.68 4.54 1.04
CA ASP A 178 0.42 5.44 1.41
C ASP A 178 1.82 4.80 1.26
N ALA A 179 1.97 3.53 1.65
CA ALA A 179 3.21 2.78 1.46
C ALA A 179 3.49 2.49 -0.02
N VAL A 180 2.44 2.18 -0.80
CA VAL A 180 2.49 2.02 -2.26
C VAL A 180 2.97 3.32 -2.92
N LEU A 181 2.33 4.45 -2.62
CA LEU A 181 2.69 5.79 -3.10
C LEU A 181 4.13 6.15 -2.71
N THR A 182 4.51 5.91 -1.46
CA THR A 182 5.89 6.16 -1.00
C THR A 182 6.89 5.30 -1.77
N GLY A 183 6.54 4.05 -2.08
CA GLY A 183 7.32 3.17 -2.94
C GLY A 183 7.52 3.77 -4.33
N PHE A 184 6.43 4.17 -5.00
CA PHE A 184 6.45 4.86 -6.29
C PHE A 184 7.30 6.15 -6.25
N LEU A 185 7.20 6.98 -5.20
CA LEU A 185 7.99 8.22 -5.06
C LEU A 185 9.49 7.96 -4.91
N VAL A 186 9.89 6.91 -4.17
CA VAL A 186 11.30 6.53 -4.04
C VAL A 186 11.87 6.01 -5.37
N ILE A 187 11.12 5.16 -6.08
CA ILE A 187 11.54 4.65 -7.40
C ILE A 187 11.61 5.81 -8.42
N THR A 188 10.64 6.75 -8.39
CA THR A 188 10.65 8.02 -9.15
C THR A 188 11.98 8.75 -8.97
N PHE A 189 12.34 9.00 -7.72
CA PHE A 189 13.50 9.80 -7.37
C PHE A 189 14.82 9.08 -7.71
N TRP A 190 14.86 7.75 -7.61
CA TRP A 190 16.01 6.94 -8.02
C TRP A 190 16.34 7.13 -9.50
N PHE A 191 15.34 6.94 -10.36
CA PHE A 191 15.49 7.11 -11.81
C PHE A 191 15.92 8.54 -12.17
N TYR A 192 15.28 9.55 -11.57
CA TYR A 192 15.67 10.96 -11.74
C TYR A 192 17.15 11.21 -11.36
N LYS A 193 17.63 10.60 -10.26
CA LYS A 193 19.01 10.79 -9.79
C LYS A 193 20.07 10.08 -10.62
N LYS A 194 19.76 8.93 -11.22
CA LYS A 194 20.76 8.13 -11.95
C LYS A 194 21.13 8.67 -13.33
N LYS A 195 20.33 9.58 -13.91
CA LYS A 195 20.49 10.07 -15.31
C LYS A 195 20.58 8.94 -16.37
N THR A 196 20.10 7.75 -16.03
CA THR A 196 19.62 6.77 -17.03
C THR A 196 18.51 7.41 -17.87
N ASP A 197 18.11 6.83 -18.99
CA ASP A 197 16.97 7.33 -19.76
C ASP A 197 15.84 6.32 -19.89
N LEU A 198 14.60 6.82 -19.84
CA LEU A 198 13.33 6.08 -19.95
C LEU A 198 12.12 7.03 -20.15
N VAL A 199 12.32 8.35 -20.14
CA VAL A 199 11.29 9.37 -20.44
C VAL A 199 9.89 9.20 -19.76
N PHE A 200 9.70 8.71 -18.52
CA PHE A 200 10.60 8.13 -17.51
C PHE A 200 9.76 7.28 -16.53
N PHE A 201 10.22 7.01 -15.29
CA PHE A 201 9.29 6.66 -14.19
C PHE A 201 8.17 7.71 -14.07
N VAL A 202 8.52 8.90 -14.53
CA VAL A 202 7.68 10.07 -14.65
C VAL A 202 7.30 10.28 -16.13
N ARG A 203 6.14 9.74 -16.54
CA ARG A 203 5.03 10.65 -16.92
C ARG A 203 4.25 11.11 -15.69
N GLY A 204 4.63 10.64 -14.51
CA GLY A 204 4.43 11.27 -13.19
C GLY A 204 3.70 10.40 -12.20
N ASN A 205 3.76 9.07 -12.38
CA ASN A 205 2.58 8.21 -12.23
C ASN A 205 1.44 8.53 -13.22
N PHE A 206 1.74 9.25 -14.31
CA PHE A 206 0.87 9.80 -15.38
C PHE A 206 0.16 11.13 -15.06
N ASN A 207 0.23 12.02 -16.06
CA ASN A 207 -0.24 13.39 -16.07
C ASN A 207 -1.30 13.53 -17.19
N PHE A 208 -2.55 13.87 -16.86
CA PHE A 208 -3.61 14.05 -17.86
C PHE A 208 -3.78 15.55 -18.20
N ASN A 209 -3.39 15.90 -19.42
CA ASN A 209 -3.25 17.30 -19.80
C ASN A 209 -4.62 17.91 -20.19
N LYS A 210 -5.35 18.44 -19.20
CA LYS A 210 -6.39 19.51 -19.24
C LYS A 210 -7.24 19.51 -17.96
N GLY A 211 -6.66 19.90 -16.82
CA GLY A 211 -7.45 20.45 -15.69
C GLY A 211 -7.18 19.90 -14.29
N THR A 212 -6.86 18.61 -14.12
CA THR A 212 -6.89 17.97 -12.77
C THR A 212 -5.84 16.89 -12.55
N SER A 213 -5.24 16.93 -11.36
CA SER A 213 -4.64 15.85 -10.55
C SER A 213 -3.70 14.82 -11.23
N SER A 214 -2.52 14.65 -10.62
CA SER A 214 -1.71 13.43 -10.83
C SER A 214 -2.40 12.20 -10.24
N LEU A 215 -2.06 11.03 -10.77
CA LEU A 215 -2.74 9.75 -10.54
C LEU A 215 -2.63 9.19 -9.08
N PHE A 216 -1.88 9.90 -8.22
CA PHE A 216 -1.77 9.66 -6.76
C PHE A 216 -1.79 10.98 -5.95
N THR A 217 -2.47 12.04 -6.42
CA THR A 217 -2.51 13.29 -5.66
C THR A 217 -3.40 13.14 -4.42
N PHE A 218 -2.86 13.45 -3.24
CA PHE A 218 -3.71 13.90 -2.13
C PHE A 218 -4.39 15.21 -2.56
N SER A 219 -5.72 15.22 -2.64
CA SER A 219 -6.44 16.49 -2.49
C SER A 219 -6.21 16.95 -1.06
N SER A 220 -5.39 17.99 -0.88
CA SER A 220 -5.26 18.67 0.41
C SER A 220 -6.64 19.11 0.88
N TRP A 221 -7.03 18.70 2.08
CA TRP A 221 -8.20 19.25 2.75
C TRP A 221 -7.95 20.74 3.01
N ASN A 222 -8.81 21.59 2.44
CA ASN A 222 -9.15 22.91 2.98
C ASN A 222 -10.49 22.74 3.71
#